data_AF-A0A0F2LSZ2-F1
#
_entry.id   AF-A0A0F2LSZ2-F1
#
_cell.length_a   1.000
_cell.length_b   1.000
_cell.length_c   1.000
_cell.angle_alpha   90.00
_cell.angle_beta   90.00
_cell.angle_gamma   90.00
#
_symmetry.space_group_name_H-M   'P 1'
#
loop_
_entity.id
_entity.type
_entity.pdbx_description
1 polymer ?
#
loop_
_entity_poly.entity_id
_entity_poly.type
_entity_poly.pdbx_seq_one_letter_code
_entity_poly.pdbx_strand_id
1 'polypeptide(L)'
;PTQVMIFAAGKGEMEKLRKAIEVTSSGGTLKNLMDQLRPSSKEEARTLQKIYQMVISMPETIKKMASYDIDEYQVLKENARYIEHKLGLNVTVEQFDENVRARYNKEALPLRPAIVVQ
;
A
#
# COMPACT_ATOMS: atom_id res chain seq x y z
N PRO A 1 13.62 16.96 -14.02
CA PRO A 1 12.45 16.79 -13.16
C PRO A 1 12.24 17.95 -12.19
N THR A 2 11.00 18.41 -12.09
CA THR A 2 10.56 19.52 -11.24
C THR A 2 9.54 19.06 -10.19
N GLN A 3 8.92 17.89 -10.38
CA GLN A 3 7.84 17.40 -9.51
C GLN A 3 7.93 15.89 -9.26
N VAL A 4 7.60 15.50 -8.03
CA VAL A 4 7.40 14.11 -7.61
C VAL A 4 5.95 13.94 -7.14
N MET A 5 5.25 12.97 -7.69
CA MET A 5 3.90 12.60 -7.26
C MET A 5 3.96 11.24 -6.56
N ILE A 6 3.46 11.17 -5.33
CA ILE A 6 3.41 9.95 -4.52
C ILE A 6 1.94 9.57 -4.34
N PHE A 7 1.58 8.38 -4.82
CA PHE A 7 0.23 7.82 -4.69
C PHE A 7 0.24 6.70 -3.67
N ALA A 8 -0.31 6.98 -2.49
CA ALA A 8 -0.31 6.08 -1.35
C ALA A 8 -1.55 5.19 -1.31
N ALA A 9 -1.42 4.00 -0.73
CA ALA A 9 -2.56 3.12 -0.52
C ALA A 9 -3.53 3.75 0.50
N GLY A 10 -4.84 3.58 0.26
CA GLY A 10 -5.87 4.05 1.18
C GLY A 10 -6.02 3.14 2.41
N LYS A 11 -6.80 3.60 3.40
CA LYS A 11 -7.07 2.86 4.65
C LYS A 11 -7.58 1.43 4.42
N GLY A 12 -8.43 1.21 3.43
CA GLY A 12 -8.97 -0.12 3.12
C GLY A 12 -7.89 -1.13 2.70
N GLU A 13 -6.89 -0.69 1.95
CA GLU A 13 -5.78 -1.56 1.53
C GLU A 13 -4.82 -1.85 2.69
N MET A 14 -4.60 -0.87 3.58
CA MET A 14 -3.86 -1.09 4.83
C MET A 14 -4.57 -2.10 5.75
N GLU A 15 -5.90 -2.08 5.83
CA GLU A 15 -6.67 -3.08 6.57
C GLU A 15 -6.52 -4.49 5.97
N LYS A 16 -6.55 -4.60 4.64
CA LYS A 16 -6.29 -5.87 3.94
C LYS A 16 -4.89 -6.40 4.23
N LEU A 17 -3.88 -5.52 4.32
CA LEU A 17 -2.52 -5.89 4.73
C LEU A 17 -2.49 -6.44 6.16
N ARG A 18 -3.16 -5.78 7.11
CA ARG A 18 -3.21 -6.23 8.51
C ARG A 18 -3.84 -7.62 8.64
N LYS A 19 -4.98 -7.84 8.00
CA LYS A 19 -5.63 -9.16 7.98
C LYS A 19 -4.74 -10.22 7.33
N ALA A 20 -4.01 -9.87 6.27
CA ALA A 20 -3.04 -10.79 5.68
C ALA A 20 -1.90 -11.14 6.66
N ILE A 21 -1.39 -10.17 7.43
CA ILE A 21 -0.40 -10.41 8.49
C ILE A 21 -0.97 -11.36 9.54
N GLU A 22 -2.16 -11.08 10.08
CA GLU A 22 -2.83 -11.92 11.09
C GLU A 22 -2.96 -13.37 10.61
N VAL A 23 -3.47 -13.58 9.39
CA VAL A 23 -3.61 -14.91 8.79
C VAL A 23 -2.27 -15.62 8.66
N THR A 24 -1.22 -14.94 8.19
CA THR A 24 0.10 -15.58 8.06
C THR A 24 0.75 -15.88 9.42
N SER A 25 0.57 -15.01 10.41
CA SER A 25 1.09 -15.19 11.77
C SER A 25 0.43 -16.36 12.50
N SER A 26 -0.83 -16.69 12.17
CA SER A 26 -1.52 -17.87 12.69
C SER A 26 -1.26 -19.15 11.88
N GLY A 27 -0.37 -19.13 10.90
CA GLY A 27 -0.10 -20.27 10.00
C GLY A 27 -1.20 -20.53 8.97
N GLY A 28 -2.09 -19.57 8.74
CA GLY A 28 -3.16 -19.64 7.75
C GLY A 28 -2.64 -19.51 6.31
N THR A 29 -3.50 -19.87 5.36
CA THR A 29 -3.20 -19.87 3.92
C THR A 29 -3.88 -18.71 3.19
N LEU A 30 -3.52 -18.50 1.91
CA LEU A 30 -4.21 -17.55 1.04
C LEU A 30 -5.73 -17.80 0.99
N LYS A 31 -6.15 -19.07 1.03
CA LYS A 31 -7.58 -19.42 1.05
C LYS A 31 -8.28 -18.84 2.27
N ASN A 32 -7.65 -18.91 3.44
CA ASN A 32 -8.20 -18.33 4.67
C ASN A 32 -8.39 -16.80 4.55
N LEU A 33 -7.41 -16.10 3.96
CA LEU A 33 -7.53 -14.67 3.70
C LEU A 33 -8.68 -14.34 2.74
N MET A 34 -8.80 -15.10 1.65
CA MET A 34 -9.88 -14.93 0.66
C MET A 34 -11.26 -15.18 1.25
N ASP A 35 -11.39 -16.20 2.10
CA ASP A 35 -12.65 -16.53 2.76
C ASP A 35 -13.07 -15.46 3.78
N GLN A 36 -12.11 -14.80 4.43
CA GLN A 36 -12.36 -13.70 5.38
C GLN A 36 -12.75 -12.41 4.68
N LEU A 37 -12.02 -12.02 3.62
CA LEU A 37 -12.21 -10.74 2.95
C LEU A 37 -13.24 -10.76 1.83
N ARG A 38 -13.59 -11.95 1.32
CA ARG A 38 -14.63 -12.19 0.29
C ARG A 38 -14.54 -11.18 -0.86
N PRO A 39 -13.46 -11.20 -1.66
CA PRO A 39 -13.28 -10.25 -2.75
C PRO A 39 -14.45 -10.31 -3.73
N SER A 40 -14.93 -9.13 -4.10
CA SER A 40 -16.11 -8.95 -4.97
C SER A 40 -15.77 -9.00 -6.45
N SER A 41 -14.50 -8.80 -6.80
CA SER A 41 -14.02 -8.76 -8.18
C SER A 41 -12.74 -9.57 -8.38
N LYS A 42 -12.48 -9.96 -9.64
CA LYS A 42 -11.24 -10.65 -10.02
C LYS A 42 -10.00 -9.79 -9.77
N GLU A 43 -10.14 -8.47 -9.88
CA GLU A 43 -9.04 -7.54 -9.60
C GLU A 43 -8.77 -7.45 -8.11
N GLU A 44 -9.80 -7.37 -7.29
CA GLU A 44 -9.66 -7.37 -5.83
C GLU A 44 -9.00 -8.66 -5.34
N ALA A 45 -9.40 -9.82 -5.89
CA ALA A 45 -8.74 -11.10 -5.59
C ALA A 45 -7.25 -11.09 -6.00
N ARG A 46 -6.90 -10.51 -7.16
CA ARG A 46 -5.48 -10.37 -7.56
C ARG A 46 -4.70 -9.48 -6.61
N THR A 47 -5.30 -8.37 -6.15
CA THR A 47 -4.69 -7.47 -5.17
C THR A 47 -4.45 -8.19 -3.85
N LEU A 48 -5.44 -8.93 -3.33
CA LEU A 48 -5.29 -9.73 -2.11
C LEU A 48 -4.19 -10.80 -2.25
N GLN A 49 -4.09 -11.45 -3.41
CA GLN A 49 -3.02 -12.41 -3.67
C GLN A 49 -1.64 -11.74 -3.63
N LYS A 50 -1.49 -10.54 -4.24
CA LYS A 50 -0.24 -9.76 -4.18
C LYS A 50 0.11 -9.33 -2.76
N ILE A 51 -0.88 -8.86 -1.99
CA ILE A 51 -0.71 -8.47 -0.58
C ILE A 51 -0.24 -9.68 0.23
N TYR A 52 -0.87 -10.84 0.07
CA TYR A 52 -0.49 -12.05 0.78
C TYR A 52 0.95 -12.49 0.47
N GLN A 53 1.34 -12.51 -0.81
CA GLN A 53 2.71 -12.86 -1.22
C GLN A 53 3.75 -11.85 -0.68
N MET A 54 3.38 -10.57 -0.66
CA MET A 54 4.20 -9.53 -0.05
C MET A 54 4.40 -9.79 1.45
N VAL A 55 3.35 -10.17 2.18
CA VAL A 55 3.46 -10.50 3.61
C VAL A 55 4.32 -11.73 3.85
N ILE A 56 4.22 -12.79 3.03
CA ILE A 56 5.08 -13.98 3.18
C ILE A 56 6.57 -13.59 3.10
N SER A 57 6.91 -12.72 2.16
CA SER A 57 8.29 -12.27 1.91
C SER A 57 8.74 -11.12 2.81
N MET A 58 7.85 -10.59 3.66
CA MET A 58 8.13 -9.42 4.49
C MET A 58 8.94 -9.81 5.75
N PRO A 59 9.95 -9.02 6.14
CA PRO A 59 10.65 -9.23 7.41
C PRO A 59 9.71 -9.05 8.60
N GLU A 60 9.91 -9.84 9.66
CA GLU A 60 9.02 -9.85 10.83
C GLU A 60 8.91 -8.48 11.53
N THR A 61 10.02 -7.71 11.58
CA THR A 61 10.01 -6.35 12.12
C THR A 61 9.05 -5.44 11.35
N ILE A 62 9.01 -5.56 10.03
CA ILE A 62 8.11 -4.76 9.20
C ILE A 62 6.66 -5.21 9.37
N LYS A 63 6.40 -6.52 9.49
CA LYS A 63 5.04 -7.03 9.80
C LYS A 63 4.51 -6.47 11.11
N LYS A 64 5.34 -6.46 12.15
CA LYS A 64 5.00 -5.86 13.45
C LYS A 64 4.67 -4.37 13.31
N MET A 65 5.46 -3.61 12.56
CA MET A 65 5.14 -2.20 12.32
C MET A 65 3.84 -2.02 11.52
N ALA A 66 3.67 -2.83 10.47
CA ALA A 66 2.49 -2.80 9.60
C ALA A 66 1.20 -3.23 10.31
N SER A 67 1.30 -3.97 11.42
CA SER A 67 0.15 -4.36 12.24
C SER A 67 -0.46 -3.19 13.03
N TYR A 68 0.28 -2.10 13.23
CA TYR A 68 -0.27 -0.89 13.84
C TYR A 68 -1.27 -0.19 12.91
N ASP A 69 -2.17 0.61 13.48
CA ASP A 69 -3.16 1.38 12.72
C ASP A 69 -2.54 2.63 12.08
N ILE A 70 -1.73 2.40 11.05
CA ILE A 70 -1.02 3.45 10.30
C ILE A 70 -1.83 3.85 9.08
N ASP A 71 -2.17 5.13 8.99
CA ASP A 71 -2.70 5.75 7.77
C ASP A 71 -1.52 6.22 6.89
N GLU A 72 -1.10 5.37 5.95
CA GLU A 72 0.05 5.62 5.06
C GLU A 72 -0.08 6.96 4.32
N TYR A 73 -1.28 7.28 3.84
CA TYR A 73 -1.54 8.54 3.14
C TYR A 73 -1.33 9.75 4.04
N GLN A 74 -1.85 9.73 5.27
CA GLN A 74 -1.68 10.85 6.20
C GLN A 74 -0.22 11.02 6.61
N VAL A 75 0.47 9.92 6.93
CA VAL A 75 1.90 9.98 7.31
C VAL A 75 2.73 10.60 6.19
N LEU A 76 2.52 10.18 4.93
CA LEU A 76 3.25 10.77 3.80
C LEU A 76 2.88 12.24 3.56
N LYS A 77 1.59 12.59 3.71
CA LYS A 77 1.12 13.96 3.53
C LYS A 77 1.69 14.93 4.56
N GLU A 78 1.72 14.53 5.83
CA GLU A 78 2.29 15.33 6.93
C GLU A 78 3.79 15.58 6.74
N ASN A 79 4.50 14.61 6.15
CA ASN A 79 5.95 14.67 5.93
C ASN A 79 6.33 15.18 4.53
N ALA A 80 5.37 15.53 3.67
CA ALA A 80 5.63 15.93 2.29
C ALA A 80 6.63 17.10 2.20
N ARG A 81 6.48 18.14 3.03
CA ARG A 81 7.39 19.31 3.06
C ARG A 81 8.83 18.94 3.38
N TYR A 82 9.04 17.96 4.26
CA TYR A 82 10.37 17.47 4.56
C TYR A 82 11.00 16.76 3.35
N ILE A 83 10.19 15.95 2.65
CA ILE A 83 10.60 15.27 1.42
C ILE A 83 10.93 16.31 0.33
N GLU A 84 10.09 17.35 0.16
CA GLU A 84 10.35 18.47 -0.77
C GLU A 84 11.69 19.15 -0.49
N HIS A 85 11.91 19.52 0.77
CA HIS A 85 13.15 20.19 1.18
C HIS A 85 14.38 19.30 0.95
N LYS A 86 14.26 17.98 1.20
CA LYS A 86 15.38 17.04 1.00
C LYS A 86 15.67 16.77 -0.48
N LEU A 87 14.64 16.72 -1.32
CA LEU A 87 14.79 16.42 -2.75
C LEU A 87 15.06 17.68 -3.59
N GLY A 88 14.70 18.87 -3.10
CA GLY A 88 14.71 20.10 -3.89
C GLY A 88 13.67 20.10 -5.02
N LEU A 89 12.65 19.25 -4.91
CA LEU A 89 11.58 19.07 -5.90
C LEU A 89 10.22 19.30 -5.22
N ASN A 90 9.23 19.76 -5.99
CA ASN A 90 7.85 19.84 -5.49
C ASN A 90 7.30 18.41 -5.30
N VAL A 91 6.64 18.12 -4.18
CA VAL A 91 6.13 16.79 -3.84
C VAL A 91 4.64 16.87 -3.57
N THR A 92 3.85 16.16 -4.37
CA THR A 92 2.41 15.99 -4.12
C THR A 92 2.13 14.58 -3.64
N VAL A 93 1.27 14.46 -2.63
CA VAL A 93 0.83 13.18 -2.07
C VAL A 93 -0.68 13.05 -2.26
N GLU A 94 -1.09 12.03 -3.01
CA GLU A 94 -2.49 11.73 -3.32
C GLU A 94 -2.81 10.29 -2.93
N GLN A 95 -4.10 9.98 -2.76
CA GLN A 95 -4.54 8.60 -2.59
C GLN A 95 -4.51 7.89 -3.94
N PHE A 96 -4.08 6.65 -3.94
CA PHE A 96 -4.11 5.83 -5.14
C PHE A 96 -5.54 5.40 -5.46
N ASP A 97 -5.94 5.58 -6.72
CA ASP A 97 -7.21 5.11 -7.28
C ASP A 97 -6.99 4.47 -8.67
N GLU A 98 -8.07 3.97 -9.28
CA GLU A 98 -8.00 3.38 -10.62
C GLU A 98 -7.68 4.40 -11.71
N ASN A 99 -8.00 5.68 -11.51
CA ASN A 99 -7.68 6.75 -12.47
C ASN A 99 -6.16 6.95 -12.56
N VAL A 100 -5.47 6.93 -11.42
CA VAL A 100 -4.00 6.98 -11.34
C VAL A 100 -3.40 5.76 -12.04
N ARG A 101 -3.95 4.56 -11.81
CA ARG A 101 -3.51 3.35 -12.50
C ARG A 101 -3.62 3.48 -14.02
N ALA A 102 -4.75 3.94 -14.52
CA ALA A 102 -4.99 4.12 -15.95
C ALA A 102 -4.07 5.19 -16.55
N ARG A 103 -3.85 6.30 -15.85
CA ARG A 103 -3.07 7.44 -16.35
C ARG A 103 -1.56 7.18 -16.37
N TYR A 104 -1.03 6.51 -15.35
CA TYR A 104 0.42 6.36 -15.18
C TYR A 104 0.91 4.91 -15.37
N ASN A 105 0.00 3.95 -15.58
CA ASN A 105 0.30 2.51 -15.64
C ASN A 105 1.15 2.05 -14.45
N LYS A 106 0.81 2.55 -13.26
CA LYS A 106 1.45 2.23 -11.98
C LYS A 106 0.45 1.54 -11.07
N GLU A 107 0.95 0.64 -10.24
CA GLU A 107 0.18 0.03 -9.16
C GLU A 107 0.78 0.47 -7.83
N ALA A 108 -0.07 0.80 -6.86
CA ALA A 108 0.33 0.99 -5.47
C ALA A 108 -0.13 -0.22 -4.65
N LEU A 109 0.69 -0.59 -3.67
CA LEU A 109 0.33 -1.55 -2.62
C LEU A 109 0.58 -0.89 -1.26
N PRO A 110 -0.04 -1.38 -0.18
CA PRO A 110 0.29 -0.98 1.18
C PRO A 110 1.81 -0.98 1.42
N LEU A 111 2.36 0.12 1.93
CA LEU A 111 3.80 0.33 2.18
C LEU A 111 4.68 0.34 0.92
N ARG A 112 4.07 0.37 -0.26
CA ARG A 112 4.73 0.45 -1.58
C ARG A 112 3.95 1.43 -2.45
N PRO A 113 4.05 2.74 -2.16
CA PRO A 113 3.33 3.76 -2.92
C PRO A 113 3.84 3.82 -4.37
N ALA A 114 2.95 4.20 -5.29
CA ALA A 114 3.36 4.49 -6.66
C ALA A 114 4.00 5.87 -6.72
N ILE A 115 5.23 5.95 -7.25
CA ILE A 115 5.98 7.20 -7.39
C ILE A 115 6.14 7.53 -8.87
N VAL A 116 5.78 8.75 -9.24
CA VAL A 116 5.96 9.32 -10.58
C VAL A 116 6.85 10.54 -10.46
N VAL A 117 7.92 10.60 -11.25
CA VAL A 117 8.86 11.73 -11.30
C VAL A 117 8.74 12.38 -12.67
N GLN A 118 8.48 13.68 -12.70
CA GLN A 118 8.34 14.50 -13.91
C GLN A 118 9.41 15.57 -13.93
#